data_AF-A0A841CIF7-F1
#
_entry.id   AF-A0A841CIF7-F1
#
_cell.length_a   1.000
_cell.length_b   1.000
_cell.length_c   1.000
_cell.angle_alpha   90.00
_cell.angle_beta   90.00
_cell.angle_gamma   90.00
#
_symmetry.space_group_name_H-M   'P 1'
#
loop_
_entity.id
_entity.type
_entity.pdbx_description
1 polymer ?
#
loop_
_entity_poly.entity_id
_entity_poly.type
_entity_poly.pdbx_seq_one_letter_code
_entity_poly.pdbx_strand_id
1 'polypeptide(L)' 'MLEETGLCVTVGELLGNVTRPAADGRYDIYDYACQVRSGVLRAGDDASEARWVTAAILATLPLTEGLRETLEAWGQLPRS' A
#
# COMPACT_ATOMS: atom_id res chain seq x y z
N MET A 1 9.72 -1.18 -1.91
CA MET A 1 9.19 -2.49 -1.46
C MET A 1 10.23 -3.36 -0.74
N LEU A 2 11.49 -3.43 -1.19
CA LEU A 2 12.46 -4.34 -0.56
C LEU A 2 12.73 -4.02 0.93
N GLU A 3 12.92 -2.75 1.28
CA GLU A 3 13.16 -2.31 2.67
C GLU A 3 11.97 -2.63 3.58
N GLU A 4 10.78 -2.14 3.23
CA GLU A 4 9.56 -2.26 4.05
C GLU A 4 8.95 -3.68 4.09
N THR A 5 9.13 -4.49 3.04
CA THR A 5 8.40 -5.78 2.89
C THR A 5 9.28 -6.99 2.59
N GLY A 6 10.58 -6.81 2.34
CA GLY A 6 11.47 -7.88 1.88
C GLY A 6 11.25 -8.33 0.43
N LEU A 7 10.35 -7.69 -0.32
CA LEU A 7 9.98 -8.08 -1.67
C LEU A 7 10.68 -7.24 -2.74
N CYS A 8 11.32 -7.93 -3.69
CA CYS A 8 11.73 -7.33 -4.96
C CYS A 8 10.55 -7.32 -5.94
N VAL A 9 10.24 -6.16 -6.48
CA VAL A 9 9.10 -5.95 -7.38
C VAL A 9 9.52 -5.33 -8.70
N THR A 10 8.72 -5.55 -9.73
CA THR A 10 8.69 -4.68 -10.92
C THR A 10 7.61 -3.63 -10.71
N VAL A 11 7.99 -2.36 -10.80
CA VAL A 11 7.06 -1.23 -10.77
C VAL A 11 6.37 -1.10 -12.13
N GLY A 12 5.05 -0.99 -12.11
CA GLY A 12 4.18 -0.82 -13.26
C GLY A 12 3.65 0.61 -13.35
N GLU A 13 2.39 0.74 -13.74
CA GLU A 13 1.73 2.03 -13.95
C GLU A 13 1.48 2.80 -12.64
N LEU A 14 1.42 4.13 -12.76
CA LEU A 14 0.90 5.01 -11.72
C LEU A 14 -0.61 4.79 -11.61
N LEU A 15 -1.09 4.38 -10.45
CA LEU A 15 -2.51 4.14 -10.18
C LEU A 15 -3.23 5.43 -9.80
N GLY A 16 -2.53 6.31 -9.07
CA GLY A 16 -3.05 7.60 -8.67
C GLY A 16 -2.12 8.28 -7.67
N ASN A 17 -2.57 9.43 -7.17
CA ASN A 17 -1.87 10.15 -6.13
C ASN A 17 -2.87 10.71 -5.11
N VAL A 18 -2.40 10.87 -3.88
CA VAL A 18 -3.12 11.59 -2.83
C VAL A 18 -2.23 12.68 -2.27
N THR A 19 -2.84 13.79 -1.88
CA THR A 19 -2.14 14.83 -1.13
C THR A 19 -2.58 14.81 0.33
N ARG A 20 -1.63 14.80 1.26
CA ARG A 20 -1.87 14.77 2.70
C ARG A 20 -1.22 15.96 3.41
N PRO A 21 -1.87 16.55 4.42
CA PRO A 21 -1.23 17.60 5.23
C PRO A 21 -0.02 17.03 5.98
N ALA A 22 1.03 17.85 6.12
CA ALA A 22 2.20 17.57 6.92
C ALA A 22 2.39 18.68 7.97
N ALA A 23 3.29 18.47 8.94
CA ALA A 23 3.61 19.48 9.93
C ALA A 23 4.11 20.80 9.30
N ASP A 24 4.87 20.69 8.19
CA ASP A 24 5.29 21.82 7.37
C ASP A 24 5.01 21.53 5.90
N GLY A 25 3.82 21.91 5.45
CA GLY A 25 3.39 21.75 4.06
C GLY A 25 2.49 20.54 3.80
N ARG A 26 2.71 19.88 2.67
CA ARG A 26 1.88 18.76 2.19
C ARG A 26 2.77 17.68 1.58
N TYR A 27 2.39 16.43 1.79
CA TYR A 27 2.96 15.30 1.07
C TYR A 27 2.11 15.01 -0.15
N ASP A 28 2.74 14.98 -1.33
CA ASP A 28 2.16 14.38 -2.53
C ASP A 28 2.67 12.94 -2.63
N ILE A 29 1.76 11.99 -2.46
CA ILE A 29 2.04 10.56 -2.40
C ILE A 29 1.54 9.93 -3.69
N TYR A 30 2.40 9.21 -4.39
CA TYR A 30 2.11 8.57 -5.68
C TYR A 30 2.15 7.06 -5.52
N ASP A 31 1.05 6.39 -5.88
CA ASP A 31 0.89 4.95 -5.71
C ASP A 31 1.01 4.23 -7.05
N TYR A 32 1.87 3.22 -7.11
CA TYR A 32 2.17 2.46 -8.32
C TYR A 32 1.76 1.00 -8.21
N ALA A 33 1.25 0.43 -9.30
CA ALA A 33 1.04 -1.00 -9.40
C ALA A 33 2.38 -1.72 -9.33
N CYS A 34 2.51 -2.75 -8.50
CA CYS A 34 3.75 -3.52 -8.36
C CYS A 34 3.49 -5.01 -8.52
N GLN A 35 4.36 -5.70 -9.26
CA GLN A 35 4.35 -7.15 -9.37
C GLN A 35 5.56 -7.75 -8.66
N VAL A 36 5.32 -8.66 -7.72
CA VAL A 36 6.39 -9.38 -7.00
C VAL A 36 7.18 -10.23 -7.99
N ARG A 37 8.51 -10.21 -7.87
CA ARG A 37 9.43 -11.05 -8.63
C ARG A 37 10.13 -12.07 -7.76
N SER A 38 10.51 -11.68 -6.55
CA SER A 38 11.20 -12.54 -5.60
C SER A 38 11.16 -11.95 -4.19
N GLY A 39 11.68 -12.71 -3.23
CA GLY A 39 11.74 -12.32 -1.82
C GLY A 39 10.75 -13.11 -0.98
N VAL A 40 10.85 -12.91 0.33
CA VAL A 40 9.93 -13.49 1.31
C VAL A 40 9.31 -12.32 2.04
N LEU A 41 7.97 -12.30 2.12
CA LEU A 41 7.26 -11.24 2.80
C LEU A 41 7.68 -11.19 4.27
N ARG A 42 8.18 -10.03 4.70
CA ARG A 42 8.61 -9.77 6.07
C ARG A 42 8.47 -8.28 6.33
N ALA A 43 8.05 -7.90 7.54
CA ALA A 43 8.05 -6.51 7.94
C ALA A 43 9.47 -5.92 7.96
N GLY A 44 9.62 -4.71 7.42
CA GLY A 44 10.78 -3.84 7.61
C GLY A 44 10.95 -3.43 9.07
N ASP A 45 11.97 -2.63 9.36
CA ASP A 45 12.21 -2.11 10.70
C ASP A 45 11.22 -1.00 11.11
N ASP A 46 10.62 -0.34 10.12
CA ASP A 46 9.58 0.67 10.27
C ASP A 46 8.15 0.10 10.34
N ALA A 47 7.98 -1.22 10.20
CA ALA A 47 6.70 -1.91 10.24
C ALA A 47 6.66 -3.00 11.32
N SER A 48 5.55 -3.11 12.05
CA SER A 48 5.35 -4.17 13.05
C SER A 48 4.92 -5.51 12.45
N GLU A 49 4.28 -5.50 11.27
CA GLU A 49 3.77 -6.69 10.60
C GLU A 49 3.67 -6.46 9.08
N ALA A 50 3.87 -7.53 8.30
CA ALA A 50 3.57 -7.56 6.87
C ALA A 50 2.79 -8.84 6.53
N ARG A 51 1.63 -8.70 5.90
CA ARG A 51 0.77 -9.82 5.48
C ARG A 51 0.04 -9.53 4.18
N TRP A 52 -0.23 -10.59 3.41
CA TRP A 52 -1.21 -10.54 2.34
C TRP A 52 -2.62 -10.57 2.93
N VAL A 53 -3.51 -9.70 2.46
CA VAL A 53 -4.86 -9.58 3.00
C VAL A 53 -5.90 -9.73 1.89
N THR A 54 -7.00 -10.41 2.22
CA THR A 54 -8.19 -10.47 1.38
C THR A 54 -9.05 -9.22 1.60
N ALA A 55 -10.08 -9.02 0.76
CA ALA A 55 -11.03 -7.92 0.93
C ALA A 55 -11.73 -7.97 2.31
N ALA A 56 -12.07 -9.19 2.76
CA ALA A 56 -12.72 -9.43 4.05
C ALA A 56 -11.80 -9.05 5.22
N ILE A 57 -10.51 -9.42 5.16
CA ILE A 57 -9.53 -9.03 6.19
C ILE A 57 -9.32 -7.51 6.16
N LEU A 58 -9.16 -6.91 4.97
CA LEU A 58 -8.99 -5.46 4.85
C LEU A 58 -10.16 -4.69 5.49
N ALA A 59 -11.39 -5.22 5.41
CA ALA A 59 -12.60 -4.64 6.03
C ALA A 59 -12.56 -4.60 7.56
N THR A 60 -11.71 -5.40 8.20
CA THR A 60 -11.62 -5.46 9.67
C THR A 60 -10.42 -4.68 10.22
N LEU A 61 -9.55 -4.13 9.37
CA LEU A 61 -8.33 -3.45 9.83
C LEU A 61 -8.59 -1.98 10.22
N PRO A 62 -7.88 -1.45 11.23
CA PRO A 62 -7.87 -0.03 11.53
C PRO A 62 -7.05 0.70 10.47
N LEU A 63 -7.72 1.12 9.39
CA LEU A 63 -7.09 1.83 8.29
C LEU A 63 -6.88 3.30 8.63
N THR A 64 -5.88 3.93 8.00
CA THR A 64 -5.78 5.39 7.99
C THR A 64 -6.96 5.99 7.24
N GLU A 65 -7.40 7.17 7.68
CA GLU A 65 -8.51 7.89 7.07
C GLU A 65 -8.35 8.03 5.54
N GLY A 66 -9.41 7.69 4.81
CA GLY A 66 -9.49 7.81 3.35
C GLY A 66 -8.77 6.71 2.57
N LEU A 67 -8.06 5.77 3.21
CA LEU A 67 -7.32 4.73 2.49
C LEU A 67 -8.24 3.79 1.70
N ARG A 68 -9.33 3.32 2.33
CA ARG A 68 -10.28 2.40 1.68
C ARG A 68 -10.95 3.05 0.48
N GLU A 69 -11.43 4.26 0.67
CA GLU A 69 -12.14 5.04 -0.33
C GLU A 69 -11.23 5.34 -1.52
N THR A 70 -9.95 5.64 -1.24
CA THR A 70 -8.93 5.86 -2.29
C THR A 70 -8.69 4.58 -3.09
N LEU A 71 -8.47 3.44 -2.42
CA LEU A 71 -8.26 2.16 -3.11
C LEU A 71 -9.50 1.73 -3.92
N GLU A 72 -10.70 1.99 -3.41
CA GLU A 72 -11.95 1.73 -4.12
C GLU A 72 -12.08 2.61 -5.36
N ALA A 73 -11.81 3.91 -5.25
CA ALA A 73 -11.85 4.84 -6.37
C ALA A 73 -10.86 4.46 -7.50
N TRP A 74 -9.71 3.89 -7.14
CA TRP A 74 -8.72 3.37 -8.10
C TRP A 74 -9.02 1.95 -8.60
N GLY A 75 -10.06 1.29 -8.08
CA GLY A 75 -10.39 -0.10 -8.42
C GLY A 75 -9.35 -1.12 -7.92
N GLN A 76 -8.63 -0.81 -6.83
CA GLN A 76 -7.50 -1.58 -6.29
C GLN A 76 -7.82 -2.28 -4.97
N LEU A 77 -9.10 -2.46 -4.63
CA LEU A 77 -9.45 -3.34 -3.51
C LEU A 77 -9.04 -4.79 -3.81
N PRO A 78 -8.59 -5.57 -2.81
CA PRO A 78 -8.23 -6.96 -3.01
C PRO A 78 -9.39 -7.74 -3.63
N ARG A 79 -9.10 -8.60 -4.59
CA ARG A 79 -10.12 -9.50 -5.18
C ARG A 79 -10.38 -10.67 -4.23
N SER A 80 -11.61 -11.16 -4.22
CA SER A 80 -12.05 -12.35 -3.47
C SER A 80 -11.48 -13.64 -4.04
#